data_AF-A0A7I9YV92-F1
#
_entry.id   AF-A0A7I9YV92-F1
#
_cell.length_a   1.000
_cell.length_b   1.000
_cell.length_c   1.000
_cell.angle_alpha   90.00
_cell.angle_beta   90.00
_cell.angle_gamma   90.00
#
_symmetry.space_group_name_H-M   'P 1'
#
loop_
_entity.id
_entity.type
_entity.pdbx_description
1 polymer ?
#
loop_
_entity_poly.entity_id
_entity_poly.type
_entity_poly.pdbx_seq_one_letter_code
_entity_poly.pdbx_strand_id
1 'polypeptide(L)'
;MTARPARLRLRRRLLIYSAPLTVIALLVAAKLISVVVVGNSAADAFAAGDANAVRADAAVLGVANVVEPAKAPFAAGAAAVLDGRLEDADSKFIAALARSDFADSCLVRVNLELVRETQGDRAAVAGDRDRAAERYGSALSVVESAPQGCFAGNRDPDAQRRSLRQDAASRLAAKMSPSAPPPVAPPPPPPIALPPPPPPPVPAAAPDSGDIPPRRLDPTEGDPLDKLQQVLQDAAGAAPPAEGP
;
A
#
# COMPACT_ATOMS: atom_id res chain seq x y z
N MET A 1 51.79 29.63 37.29
CA MET A 1 50.71 30.50 36.79
C MET A 1 49.83 29.69 35.83
N THR A 2 48.67 29.26 36.29
CA THR A 2 47.77 28.30 35.60
C THR A 2 46.83 29.03 34.65
N ALA A 3 47.26 29.22 33.40
CA ALA A 3 46.39 29.67 32.31
C ALA A 3 45.44 28.54 31.85
N ARG A 4 44.51 28.13 32.73
CA ARG A 4 43.47 27.11 32.44
C ARG A 4 41.99 27.58 32.40
N PRO A 5 41.59 28.85 32.60
CA PRO A 5 40.18 29.24 32.45
C PRO A 5 39.79 29.68 31.02
N ALA A 6 40.73 30.18 30.21
CA ALA A 6 40.40 30.75 28.89
C ALA A 6 40.08 29.67 27.83
N ARG A 7 40.83 28.56 27.80
CA ARG A 7 40.62 27.46 26.84
C ARG A 7 39.30 26.73 27.06
N LEU A 8 38.86 26.58 28.32
CA LEU A 8 37.56 25.99 28.66
C LEU A 8 36.39 26.89 28.25
N ARG A 9 36.51 28.21 28.42
CA ARG A 9 35.50 29.18 27.96
C ARG A 9 35.36 29.21 26.43
N LEU A 10 36.48 29.12 25.70
CA LEU A 10 36.47 29.06 24.24
C LEU A 10 35.84 27.76 23.72
N ARG A 11 36.19 26.60 24.32
CA ARG A 11 35.53 25.30 24.01
C ARG A 11 34.04 25.33 24.28
N ARG A 12 33.61 25.91 25.40
CA ARG A 12 32.19 26.00 25.77
C ARG A 12 31.40 26.92 24.83
N ARG A 13 32.00 28.04 24.38
CA ARG A 13 31.41 28.89 23.35
C ARG A 13 31.32 28.20 22.00
N LEU A 14 32.39 27.55 21.55
CA LEU A 14 32.40 26.78 20.30
C LEU A 14 31.31 25.69 20.29
N LEU A 15 31.15 24.96 21.40
CA LEU A 15 30.08 23.97 21.56
C LEU A 15 28.68 24.59 21.55
N ILE A 16 28.47 25.76 22.17
CA ILE A 16 27.16 26.43 22.17
C ILE A 16 26.81 26.96 20.77
N TYR A 17 27.79 27.42 20.00
CA TYR A 17 27.57 27.90 18.63
C TYR A 17 27.44 26.75 17.61
N SER A 18 28.11 25.61 17.82
CA SER A 18 28.00 24.44 16.93
C SER A 18 26.84 23.50 17.29
N ALA A 19 26.38 23.48 18.55
CA ALA A 19 25.25 22.69 19.02
C ALA A 19 23.96 22.89 18.23
N PRO A 20 23.49 24.12 17.92
CA PRO A 20 22.28 24.28 17.12
C PRO A 20 22.45 23.71 15.71
N LEU A 21 23.63 23.86 15.12
CA LEU A 21 23.92 23.35 13.78
C LEU A 21 23.93 21.81 13.76
N THR A 22 24.52 21.18 14.78
CA THR A 22 24.53 19.71 14.91
C THR A 22 23.16 19.16 15.25
N VAL A 23 22.36 19.85 16.07
CA VAL A 23 20.95 19.47 16.34
C VAL A 23 20.12 19.54 15.06
N ILE A 24 20.26 20.60 14.25
CA ILE A 24 19.59 20.69 12.95
C ILE A 24 20.02 19.53 12.05
N ALA A 25 21.31 19.24 11.95
CA ALA A 25 21.81 18.12 11.14
C ALA A 25 21.27 16.76 11.62
N LEU A 26 21.19 16.54 12.93
CA LEU A 26 20.60 15.33 13.51
C LEU A 26 19.10 15.22 13.24
N LEU A 27 18.36 16.32 13.32
CA LEU A 27 16.94 16.36 12.97
C LEU A 27 16.71 16.04 11.48
N VAL A 28 17.56 16.58 10.60
CA VAL A 28 17.52 16.24 9.16
C VAL A 28 17.84 14.76 8.96
N ALA A 29 18.90 14.24 9.58
CA ALA A 29 19.25 12.81 9.47
C ALA A 29 18.12 11.90 9.99
N ALA A 30 17.55 12.21 11.15
CA ALA A 30 16.41 11.46 11.71
C ALA A 30 15.18 11.53 10.79
N LYS A 31 14.92 12.70 10.18
CA LYS A 31 13.84 12.86 9.21
C LYS A 31 14.07 12.02 7.96
N LEU A 32 15.29 12.00 7.41
CA LEU A 32 15.65 11.18 6.25
C LEU A 32 15.51 9.68 6.56
N ILE A 33 15.98 9.23 7.72
CA ILE A 33 15.84 7.84 8.17
C ILE A 33 14.35 7.48 8.33
N SER A 34 13.56 8.35 8.98
CA SER A 34 12.12 8.12 9.17
C SER A 34 11.37 8.02 7.83
N VAL A 35 11.72 8.87 6.86
CA VAL A 35 11.13 8.85 5.52
C VAL A 35 11.46 7.55 4.77
N VAL A 36 12.69 7.05 4.88
CA VAL A 36 13.09 5.78 4.24
C VAL A 36 12.36 4.59 4.88
N VAL A 37 12.25 4.58 6.20
CA VAL A 37 11.56 3.49 6.93
C VAL A 37 10.06 3.47 6.60
N VAL A 38 9.39 4.63 6.68
CA VAL A 38 7.96 4.75 6.33
C VAL A 38 7.73 4.51 4.83
N GLY A 39 8.68 4.91 3.97
CA GLY A 39 8.61 4.62 2.54
C GLY A 39 8.69 3.13 2.22
N ASN A 40 9.56 2.38 2.92
CA ASN A 40 9.67 0.95 2.75
C ASN A 40 8.44 0.22 3.31
N SER A 41 7.93 0.61 4.48
CA SER A 41 6.69 0.03 5.03
C SER A 41 5.49 0.29 4.13
N ALA A 42 5.37 1.49 3.56
CA ALA A 42 4.29 1.82 2.64
C ALA A 42 4.40 1.04 1.32
N ALA A 43 5.61 0.80 0.82
CA ALA A 43 5.84 -0.04 -0.36
C ALA A 43 5.50 -1.51 -0.08
N ASP A 44 5.89 -2.03 1.09
CA ASP A 44 5.59 -3.40 1.53
C ASP A 44 4.08 -3.58 1.76
N ALA A 45 3.41 -2.60 2.39
CA ALA A 45 1.96 -2.59 2.59
C ALA A 45 1.20 -2.49 1.26
N PHE A 46 1.67 -1.67 0.32
CA PHE A 46 1.10 -1.60 -1.02
C PHE A 46 1.28 -2.92 -1.77
N ALA A 47 2.45 -3.55 -1.67
CA ALA A 47 2.70 -4.88 -2.23
C ALA A 47 1.82 -5.96 -1.58
N ALA A 48 1.49 -5.82 -0.30
CA ALA A 48 0.58 -6.70 0.44
C ALA A 48 -0.91 -6.38 0.23
N GLY A 49 -1.24 -5.28 -0.46
CA GLY A 49 -2.62 -4.85 -0.67
C GLY A 49 -3.30 -4.20 0.55
N ASP A 50 -2.54 -3.80 1.58
CA ASP A 50 -3.08 -3.22 2.81
C ASP A 50 -3.30 -1.70 2.68
N ALA A 51 -4.51 -1.32 2.26
CA ALA A 51 -4.93 0.07 2.11
C ALA A 51 -4.88 0.86 3.43
N ASN A 52 -5.12 0.20 4.57
CA ASN A 52 -5.16 0.85 5.88
C ASN A 52 -3.76 1.22 6.35
N ALA A 53 -2.79 0.32 6.17
CA ALA A 53 -1.39 0.59 6.44
C ALA A 53 -0.84 1.70 5.54
N VAL A 54 -1.13 1.67 4.23
CA VAL A 54 -0.72 2.75 3.31
C VAL A 54 -1.34 4.10 3.70
N ARG A 55 -2.59 4.14 4.17
CA ARG A 55 -3.26 5.36 4.64
C ARG A 55 -2.70 5.88 5.97
N ALA A 56 -2.38 4.98 6.89
CA ALA A 56 -1.73 5.33 8.15
C ALA A 56 -0.34 5.94 7.90
N ASP A 57 0.44 5.32 7.02
CA ASP A 57 1.73 5.85 6.58
C ASP A 57 1.56 7.21 5.89
N ALA A 58 0.54 7.38 5.02
CA ALA A 58 0.21 8.66 4.39
C ALA A 58 -0.09 9.77 5.42
N ALA A 59 -0.81 9.45 6.49
CA ALA A 59 -1.14 10.40 7.55
C ALA A 59 0.11 10.83 8.33
N VAL A 60 1.02 9.89 8.62
CA VAL A 60 2.31 10.17 9.27
C VAL A 60 3.21 11.04 8.40
N LEU A 61 3.26 10.75 7.08
CA LEU A 61 3.96 11.58 6.09
C LEU A 61 3.35 12.99 5.99
N GLY A 62 2.03 13.12 6.15
CA GLY A 62 1.30 14.40 6.13
C GLY A 62 1.55 15.33 7.32
N VAL A 63 1.85 14.80 8.52
CA VAL A 63 2.04 15.60 9.74
C VAL A 63 3.36 16.41 9.73
N ALA A 64 4.28 16.11 8.80
CA ALA A 64 5.55 16.82 8.64
C ALA A 64 5.81 17.24 7.18
N ASN A 65 4.74 17.63 6.48
CA ASN A 65 4.70 17.95 5.05
C ASN A 65 5.27 19.35 4.70
N VAL A 66 6.41 19.73 5.31
CA VAL A 66 7.11 21.00 5.04
C VAL A 66 8.26 20.80 4.04
N VAL A 67 8.79 19.58 3.93
CA VAL A 67 9.99 19.28 3.11
C VAL A 67 9.65 18.63 1.77
N GLU A 68 8.56 17.85 1.66
CA GLU A 68 8.23 17.09 0.43
C GLU A 68 6.71 17.09 0.14
N PRO A 69 6.16 18.20 -0.37
CA PRO A 69 4.72 18.45 -0.42
C PRO A 69 3.92 17.48 -1.31
N ALA A 70 4.58 16.76 -2.22
CA ALA A 70 3.97 15.75 -3.08
C ALA A 70 3.70 14.40 -2.39
N LYS A 71 4.33 14.09 -1.25
CA LYS A 71 4.25 12.74 -0.66
C LYS A 71 2.90 12.41 -0.05
N ALA A 72 2.31 13.33 0.69
CA ALA A 72 0.99 13.15 1.27
C ALA A 72 -0.11 12.88 0.20
N PRO A 73 -0.24 13.69 -0.87
CA PRO A 73 -1.20 13.39 -1.93
C PRO A 73 -0.84 12.11 -2.69
N PHE A 74 0.43 11.79 -2.90
CA PHE A 74 0.84 10.53 -3.53
C PHE A 74 0.38 9.30 -2.72
N ALA A 75 0.65 9.28 -1.42
CA ALA A 75 0.27 8.17 -0.54
C ALA A 75 -1.26 8.06 -0.39
N ALA A 76 -1.98 9.19 -0.35
CA ALA A 76 -3.44 9.20 -0.40
C ALA A 76 -3.99 8.64 -1.72
N GLY A 77 -3.33 8.91 -2.84
CA GLY A 77 -3.66 8.33 -4.14
C GLY A 77 -3.45 6.82 -4.16
N ALA A 78 -2.30 6.35 -3.65
CA ALA A 78 -2.00 4.92 -3.53
C ALA A 78 -3.03 4.18 -2.65
N ALA A 79 -3.41 4.75 -1.51
CA ALA A 79 -4.48 4.19 -0.68
C ALA A 79 -5.83 4.13 -1.40
N ALA A 80 -6.17 5.17 -2.19
CA ALA A 80 -7.40 5.18 -2.96
C ALA A 80 -7.41 4.13 -4.09
N VAL A 81 -6.26 3.82 -4.70
CA VAL A 81 -6.11 2.69 -5.64
C VAL A 81 -6.44 1.38 -4.97
N LEU A 82 -5.88 1.13 -3.77
CA LEU A 82 -6.13 -0.09 -3.01
C LEU A 82 -7.60 -0.23 -2.57
N ASP A 83 -8.26 0.89 -2.26
CA ASP A 83 -9.71 0.93 -1.98
C ASP A 83 -10.59 0.80 -3.25
N GLY A 84 -9.98 0.76 -4.45
CA GLY A 84 -10.70 0.74 -5.73
C GLY A 84 -11.37 2.07 -6.13
N ARG A 85 -11.12 3.15 -5.38
CA ARG A 85 -11.65 4.52 -5.58
C ARG A 85 -10.79 5.29 -6.59
N LEU A 86 -10.93 4.94 -7.86
CA LEU A 86 -10.05 5.45 -8.93
C LEU A 86 -10.20 6.94 -9.21
N GLU A 87 -11.39 7.52 -9.04
CA GLU A 87 -11.64 8.96 -9.19
C GLU A 87 -10.90 9.77 -8.11
N ASP A 88 -10.92 9.27 -6.88
CA ASP A 88 -10.15 9.84 -5.78
C ASP A 88 -8.65 9.70 -6.06
N ALA A 89 -8.20 8.52 -6.50
CA ALA A 89 -6.81 8.27 -6.83
C ALA A 89 -6.28 9.23 -7.91
N ASP A 90 -7.02 9.42 -9.01
CA ASP A 90 -6.68 10.35 -10.09
C ASP A 90 -6.51 11.77 -9.55
N SER A 91 -7.48 12.25 -8.77
CA SER A 91 -7.44 13.59 -8.15
C SER A 91 -6.23 13.77 -7.22
N LYS A 92 -5.91 12.75 -6.43
CA LYS A 92 -4.76 12.77 -5.50
C LYS A 92 -3.43 12.70 -6.24
N PHE A 93 -3.30 11.92 -7.30
CA PHE A 93 -2.08 11.88 -8.10
C PHE A 93 -1.88 13.16 -8.93
N ILE A 94 -2.94 13.81 -9.44
CA ILE A 94 -2.85 15.15 -10.04
C ILE A 94 -2.33 16.15 -9.00
N ALA A 95 -2.86 16.10 -7.77
CA ALA A 95 -2.42 16.97 -6.68
C ALA A 95 -0.96 16.71 -6.27
N ALA A 96 -0.48 15.46 -6.36
CA ALA A 96 0.93 15.13 -6.16
C ALA A 96 1.79 15.67 -7.32
N LEU A 97 1.34 15.49 -8.56
CA LEU A 97 2.06 15.90 -9.76
C LEU A 97 2.27 17.41 -9.81
N ALA A 98 1.25 18.19 -9.42
CA ALA A 98 1.34 19.65 -9.33
C ALA A 98 2.35 20.14 -8.27
N ARG A 99 2.83 19.25 -7.40
CA ARG A 99 3.80 19.53 -6.33
C ARG A 99 5.13 18.79 -6.55
N SER A 100 5.30 18.16 -7.71
CA SER A 100 6.52 17.46 -8.10
C SER A 100 7.27 18.25 -9.15
N ASP A 101 8.59 18.33 -9.01
CA ASP A 101 9.44 18.78 -10.11
C ASP A 101 9.37 17.79 -11.26
N PHE A 102 9.57 18.28 -12.49
CA PHE A 102 9.46 17.45 -13.69
C PHE A 102 10.36 16.21 -13.59
N ALA A 103 11.64 16.39 -13.20
CA ALA A 103 12.61 15.30 -13.07
C ALA A 103 12.20 14.22 -12.06
N ASP A 104 11.48 14.58 -10.99
CA ASP A 104 11.07 13.68 -9.92
C ASP A 104 9.63 13.17 -10.08
N SER A 105 8.94 13.56 -11.15
CA SER A 105 7.52 13.25 -11.36
C SER A 105 7.23 11.82 -11.83
N CYS A 106 8.26 11.01 -12.09
CA CYS A 106 8.09 9.72 -12.76
C CYS A 106 7.14 8.77 -12.02
N LEU A 107 7.36 8.57 -10.70
CA LEU A 107 6.50 7.69 -9.91
C LEU A 107 5.04 8.15 -9.90
N VAL A 108 4.80 9.47 -9.81
CA VAL A 108 3.45 10.03 -9.85
C VAL A 108 2.79 9.79 -11.20
N ARG A 109 3.53 10.01 -12.30
CA ARG A 109 3.02 9.81 -13.66
C ARG A 109 2.71 8.36 -13.98
N VAL A 110 3.57 7.42 -13.56
CA VAL A 110 3.31 5.98 -13.72
C VAL A 110 2.02 5.58 -13.01
N ASN A 111 1.81 6.05 -11.77
CA ASN A 111 0.60 5.71 -11.04
C ASN A 111 -0.65 6.39 -11.63
N LEU A 112 -0.53 7.65 -12.06
CA LEU A 112 -1.62 8.37 -12.73
C LEU A 112 -2.03 7.70 -14.05
N GLU A 113 -1.05 7.25 -14.84
CA GLU A 113 -1.28 6.50 -16.08
C GLU A 113 -2.06 5.21 -15.82
N LEU A 114 -1.61 4.38 -14.87
CA LEU A 114 -2.30 3.13 -14.52
C LEU A 114 -3.72 3.36 -13.99
N VAL A 115 -3.94 4.40 -13.18
CA VAL A 115 -5.28 4.76 -12.70
C VAL A 115 -6.21 5.10 -13.86
N ARG A 116 -5.75 5.94 -14.79
CA ARG A 116 -6.54 6.35 -15.96
C ARG A 116 -6.78 5.20 -16.92
N GLU A 117 -5.79 4.33 -17.13
CA GLU A 117 -5.99 3.09 -17.87
C GLU A 117 -7.09 2.23 -17.21
N THR A 118 -7.02 2.02 -15.90
CA THR A 118 -7.98 1.18 -15.17
C THR A 118 -9.40 1.78 -15.24
N GLN A 119 -9.53 3.12 -15.20
CA GLN A 119 -10.80 3.79 -15.44
C GLN A 119 -11.32 3.56 -16.86
N GLY A 120 -10.44 3.61 -17.85
CA GLY A 120 -10.77 3.25 -19.23
C GLY A 120 -11.21 1.80 -19.36
N ASP A 121 -10.54 0.89 -18.67
CA ASP A 121 -10.88 -0.53 -18.66
C ASP A 121 -12.27 -0.78 -18.06
N ARG A 122 -12.59 -0.12 -16.94
CA ARG A 122 -13.93 -0.19 -16.33
C ARG A 122 -15.01 0.36 -17.26
N ALA A 123 -14.74 1.46 -17.95
CA ALA A 123 -15.66 2.04 -18.92
C ALA A 123 -15.87 1.10 -20.13
N ALA A 124 -14.80 0.49 -20.64
CA ALA A 124 -14.88 -0.46 -21.75
C ALA A 124 -15.66 -1.72 -21.36
N VAL A 125 -15.46 -2.26 -20.17
CA VAL A 125 -16.24 -3.39 -19.63
C VAL A 125 -17.72 -3.01 -19.46
N ALA A 126 -18.02 -1.76 -19.07
CA ALA A 126 -19.38 -1.24 -18.99
C ALA A 126 -20.02 -0.92 -20.35
N GLY A 127 -19.29 -1.06 -21.46
CA GLY A 127 -19.75 -0.75 -22.82
C GLY A 127 -19.69 0.73 -23.19
N ASP A 128 -19.17 1.58 -22.32
CA ASP A 128 -18.99 3.02 -22.56
C ASP A 128 -17.66 3.28 -23.29
N ARG A 129 -17.69 3.13 -24.62
CA ARG A 129 -16.49 3.25 -25.46
C ARG A 129 -15.94 4.67 -25.53
N ASP A 130 -16.81 5.68 -25.50
CA ASP A 130 -16.38 7.08 -25.57
C ASP A 130 -15.62 7.46 -24.30
N ARG A 131 -16.15 7.07 -23.14
CA ARG A 131 -15.48 7.25 -21.87
C ARG A 131 -14.19 6.46 -21.77
N ALA A 132 -14.16 5.24 -22.30
CA ALA A 132 -12.94 4.44 -22.35
C ALA A 132 -11.85 5.12 -23.18
N ALA A 133 -12.20 5.58 -24.39
CA ALA A 133 -11.28 6.28 -25.29
C ALA A 133 -10.74 7.58 -24.67
N GLU A 134 -11.60 8.37 -24.00
CA GLU A 134 -11.19 9.57 -23.27
C GLU A 134 -10.15 9.24 -22.19
N ARG A 135 -10.40 8.20 -21.38
CA ARG A 135 -9.51 7.79 -20.29
C ARG A 135 -8.18 7.24 -20.79
N TYR A 136 -8.18 6.41 -21.84
CA TYR A 136 -6.95 5.92 -22.46
C TYR A 136 -6.14 7.05 -23.11
N GLY A 137 -6.80 7.97 -23.81
CA GLY A 137 -6.13 9.14 -24.38
C GLY A 137 -5.48 10.02 -23.31
N SER A 138 -6.20 10.23 -22.20
CA SER A 138 -5.69 10.96 -21.03
C SER A 138 -4.52 10.26 -20.34
N ALA A 139 -4.49 8.92 -20.33
CA ALA A 139 -3.35 8.13 -19.87
C ALA A 139 -2.15 8.27 -20.83
N LEU A 140 -2.39 8.23 -22.14
CA LEU A 140 -1.35 8.37 -23.16
C LEU A 140 -0.67 9.74 -23.06
N SER A 141 -1.43 10.81 -22.86
CA SER A 141 -0.86 12.14 -22.62
C SER A 141 0.06 12.20 -21.39
N VAL A 142 -0.20 11.41 -20.35
CA VAL A 142 0.68 11.31 -19.17
C VAL A 142 2.01 10.65 -19.53
N VAL A 143 1.97 9.59 -20.35
CA VAL A 143 3.17 8.89 -20.87
C VAL A 143 4.00 9.82 -21.75
N GLU A 144 3.37 10.50 -22.70
CA GLU A 144 4.02 11.39 -23.66
C GLU A 144 4.65 12.61 -22.99
N SER A 145 4.03 13.11 -21.92
CA SER A 145 4.52 14.25 -21.15
C SER A 145 5.49 13.87 -20.03
N ALA A 146 5.95 12.61 -19.96
CA ALA A 146 6.82 12.15 -18.89
C ALA A 146 8.32 12.42 -19.17
N PRO A 147 9.15 12.51 -18.13
CA PRO A 147 10.61 12.53 -18.30
C PRO A 147 11.14 11.31 -19.04
N GLN A 148 12.26 11.48 -19.75
CA GLN A 148 12.96 10.36 -20.38
C GLN A 148 13.34 9.29 -19.35
N GLY A 149 13.24 8.02 -19.74
CA GLY A 149 13.53 6.90 -18.85
C GLY A 149 12.44 6.61 -17.81
N CYS A 150 11.30 7.31 -17.85
CA CYS A 150 10.18 6.98 -16.97
C CYS A 150 9.35 5.79 -17.49
N PHE A 151 9.03 5.82 -18.78
CA PHE A 151 8.32 4.74 -19.49
C PHE A 151 9.26 4.04 -20.47
N ALA A 152 9.49 4.60 -21.65
CA ALA A 152 10.47 4.07 -22.59
C ALA A 152 11.91 4.23 -22.06
N GLY A 153 12.72 3.17 -22.18
CA GLY A 153 14.11 3.17 -21.71
C GLY A 153 14.26 3.20 -20.19
N ASN A 154 13.21 2.82 -19.44
CA ASN A 154 13.25 2.78 -17.98
C ASN A 154 14.19 1.70 -17.44
N ARG A 155 14.68 1.91 -16.21
CA ARG A 155 15.65 1.04 -15.53
C ARG A 155 15.10 0.41 -14.25
N ASP A 156 13.79 0.14 -14.19
CA ASP A 156 13.21 -0.54 -13.01
C ASP A 156 13.94 -1.88 -12.79
N PRO A 157 14.44 -2.18 -11.58
CA PRO A 157 15.14 -3.45 -11.34
C PRO A 157 14.24 -4.67 -11.61
N ASP A 158 12.95 -4.56 -11.36
CA ASP A 158 11.98 -5.62 -11.62
C ASP A 158 11.64 -5.69 -13.11
N ALA A 159 11.91 -6.84 -13.73
CA ALA A 159 11.75 -7.02 -15.17
C ALA A 159 10.29 -6.85 -15.63
N GLN A 160 9.33 -7.29 -14.83
CA GLN A 160 7.91 -7.20 -15.16
C GLN A 160 7.44 -5.75 -15.11
N ARG A 161 7.76 -5.01 -14.04
CA ARG A 161 7.46 -3.57 -13.96
C ARG A 161 8.15 -2.79 -15.07
N ARG A 162 9.39 -3.17 -15.43
CA ARG A 162 10.11 -2.56 -16.55
C ARG A 162 9.35 -2.71 -17.86
N SER A 163 8.91 -3.93 -18.18
CA SER A 163 8.13 -4.22 -19.39
C SER A 163 6.81 -3.46 -19.38
N LEU A 164 6.05 -3.52 -18.28
CA LEU A 164 4.76 -2.83 -18.17
C LEU A 164 4.86 -1.34 -18.45
N ARG A 165 5.88 -0.67 -17.91
CA ARG A 165 6.13 0.76 -18.19
C ARG A 165 6.62 1.00 -19.62
N GLN A 166 7.44 0.12 -20.15
CA GLN A 166 7.97 0.26 -21.50
C GLN A 166 6.88 0.09 -22.57
N ASP A 167 5.91 -0.79 -22.30
CA ASP A 167 4.81 -1.12 -23.21
C ASP A 167 3.59 -0.19 -23.03
N ALA A 168 3.61 0.74 -22.08
CA ALA A 168 2.44 1.57 -21.74
C ALA A 168 1.83 2.28 -22.96
N ALA A 169 2.65 2.96 -23.77
CA ALA A 169 2.14 3.69 -24.94
C ALA A 169 1.50 2.77 -26.00
N SER A 170 2.16 1.65 -26.33
CA SER A 170 1.64 0.70 -27.32
C SER A 170 0.41 -0.04 -26.79
N ARG A 171 0.39 -0.39 -25.50
CA ARG A 171 -0.77 -0.98 -24.81
C ARG A 171 -1.97 -0.03 -24.83
N LEU A 172 -1.80 1.25 -24.51
CA LEU A 172 -2.87 2.25 -24.56
C LEU A 172 -3.41 2.44 -25.99
N ALA A 173 -2.52 2.53 -26.98
CA ALA A 173 -2.92 2.62 -28.39
C ALA A 173 -3.72 1.39 -28.86
N ALA A 174 -3.33 0.20 -28.42
CA ALA A 174 -4.08 -1.02 -28.71
C ALA A 174 -5.49 -0.99 -28.08
N LYS A 175 -5.62 -0.49 -26.84
CA LYS A 175 -6.92 -0.37 -26.16
C LYS A 175 -7.87 0.66 -26.79
N MET A 176 -7.33 1.66 -27.46
CA MET A 176 -8.11 2.67 -28.21
C MET A 176 -8.53 2.20 -29.61
N SER A 177 -8.09 1.02 -30.06
CA SER A 177 -8.41 0.54 -31.39
C SER A 177 -9.89 0.12 -31.49
N PRO A 178 -10.61 0.43 -32.57
CA PRO A 178 -12.03 0.06 -32.73
C PRO A 178 -12.31 -1.45 -32.65
N SER A 179 -11.31 -2.26 -32.99
CA SER A 179 -11.35 -3.72 -32.96
C SER A 179 -10.80 -4.32 -31.66
N ALA A 180 -10.51 -3.51 -30.65
CA ALA A 180 -9.96 -4.00 -29.40
C ALA A 180 -10.95 -4.93 -28.70
N PRO A 181 -10.53 -6.13 -28.26
CA PRO A 181 -11.36 -6.96 -27.40
C PRO A 181 -11.59 -6.25 -26.07
N PRO A 182 -12.74 -6.49 -25.40
CA PRO A 182 -13.00 -5.93 -24.09
C PRO A 182 -11.90 -6.37 -23.10
N PRO A 183 -11.44 -5.48 -22.20
CA PRO A 183 -10.46 -5.83 -21.18
C PRO A 183 -11.01 -6.92 -20.26
N VAL A 184 -10.12 -7.77 -19.76
CA VAL A 184 -10.45 -8.72 -18.70
C VAL A 184 -10.65 -7.93 -17.40
N ALA A 185 -11.78 -8.12 -16.73
CA ALA A 185 -12.05 -7.45 -15.46
C ALA A 185 -10.97 -7.82 -14.43
N PRO A 186 -10.41 -6.85 -13.67
CA PRO A 186 -9.47 -7.16 -12.61
C PRO A 186 -10.13 -8.06 -11.55
N PRO A 187 -9.37 -8.95 -10.90
CA PRO A 187 -9.89 -9.77 -9.82
C PRO A 187 -10.45 -8.88 -8.70
N PRO A 188 -11.54 -9.29 -8.03
CA PRO A 188 -12.11 -8.51 -6.93
C PRO A 188 -11.05 -8.30 -5.84
N PRO A 189 -11.04 -7.12 -5.17
CA PRO A 189 -10.12 -6.88 -4.07
C PRO A 189 -10.32 -7.96 -2.99
N PRO A 190 -9.24 -8.40 -2.31
CA PRO A 190 -9.37 -9.34 -1.20
C PRO A 190 -10.34 -8.76 -0.16
N PRO A 191 -11.19 -9.60 0.47
CA PRO A 191 -12.09 -9.13 1.51
C PRO A 191 -11.29 -8.41 2.59
N ILE A 192 -11.75 -7.23 3.01
CA ILE A 192 -11.23 -6.58 4.22
C ILE A 192 -11.47 -7.58 5.35
N ALA A 193 -10.39 -8.12 5.94
CA ALA A 193 -10.50 -8.96 7.11
C ALA A 193 -11.19 -8.14 8.20
N LEU A 194 -12.44 -8.49 8.52
CA LEU A 194 -13.14 -7.90 9.65
C LEU A 194 -12.28 -8.17 10.90
N PRO A 195 -12.12 -7.18 11.80
CA PRO A 195 -11.48 -7.45 13.07
C PRO A 195 -12.21 -8.64 13.72
N PRO A 196 -11.47 -9.60 14.31
CA PRO A 196 -12.09 -10.76 14.93
C PRO A 196 -13.16 -10.27 15.92
N PRO A 197 -14.34 -10.90 15.95
CA PRO A 197 -15.38 -10.51 16.89
C PRO A 197 -14.80 -10.53 18.31
N PRO A 198 -15.18 -9.59 19.18
CA PRO A 198 -14.73 -9.60 20.55
C PRO A 198 -15.03 -10.98 21.15
N PRO A 199 -14.09 -11.56 21.92
CA PRO A 199 -14.29 -12.87 22.51
C PRO A 199 -15.60 -12.83 23.30
N PRO A 200 -16.45 -13.88 23.20
CA PRO A 200 -17.68 -13.95 23.97
C PRO A 200 -17.35 -13.77 25.46
N PRO A 201 -18.18 -13.05 26.23
CA PRO A 201 -17.99 -12.93 27.66
C PRO A 201 -17.90 -14.34 28.25
N VAL A 202 -16.75 -14.64 28.85
CA VAL A 202 -16.52 -15.93 29.51
C VAL A 202 -17.61 -16.09 30.57
N PRO A 203 -18.48 -17.10 30.49
CA PRO A 203 -19.42 -17.36 31.57
C PRO A 203 -18.59 -17.61 32.83
N ALA A 204 -18.88 -16.87 33.90
CA ALA A 204 -18.32 -17.18 35.21
C ALA A 204 -18.68 -18.63 35.51
N ALA A 205 -17.67 -19.50 35.52
CA ALA A 205 -17.86 -20.91 35.83
C ALA A 205 -18.44 -21.01 37.25
N ALA A 206 -19.67 -21.51 37.35
CA ALA A 206 -20.14 -22.10 38.59
C ALA A 206 -19.21 -23.25 38.96
N PRO A 207 -18.91 -23.48 40.25
CA PRO A 207 -18.05 -24.58 40.67
C PRO A 207 -18.84 -25.88 40.55
N ASP A 208 -18.91 -26.44 39.34
CA ASP A 208 -19.49 -27.76 39.15
C ASP A 208 -18.41 -28.81 39.41
N SER A 209 -18.69 -29.63 40.41
CA SER A 209 -17.81 -30.66 40.92
C SER A 209 -17.92 -31.87 40.00
N GLY A 210 -17.04 -31.94 39.00
CA GLY A 210 -16.91 -33.11 38.13
C GLY A 210 -15.48 -33.20 37.62
N ASP A 211 -14.76 -34.25 38.02
CA ASP A 211 -13.42 -34.56 37.52
C ASP A 211 -13.44 -34.67 35.99
N ILE A 212 -12.98 -33.64 35.29
CA ILE A 212 -12.65 -33.70 33.87
C ILE A 212 -11.20 -34.20 33.80
N PRO A 213 -10.94 -35.45 33.35
CA PRO A 213 -9.56 -35.90 33.19
C PRO A 213 -8.85 -35.02 32.17
N PRO A 214 -7.56 -34.71 32.38
CA PRO A 214 -6.81 -33.84 31.49
C PRO A 214 -6.78 -34.43 30.09
N ARG A 215 -7.34 -33.71 29.10
CA ARG A 215 -7.19 -34.02 27.68
C ARG A 215 -5.74 -33.81 27.26
N ARG A 216 -4.88 -34.79 27.55
CA ARG A 216 -3.57 -34.94 26.93
C ARG A 216 -3.79 -35.52 25.54
N LEU A 217 -3.34 -34.79 24.52
CA LEU A 217 -3.08 -35.37 23.21
C LEU A 217 -1.79 -36.18 23.37
N ASP A 218 -1.90 -37.50 23.46
CA ASP A 218 -0.75 -38.41 23.40
C ASP A 218 -0.45 -38.66 21.91
N PRO A 219 0.67 -38.16 21.35
CA PRO A 219 0.90 -38.18 19.90
C PRO A 219 1.24 -39.57 19.34
N THR A 220 1.34 -40.60 20.20
CA THR A 220 1.82 -41.93 19.85
C THR A 220 0.76 -43.04 19.84
N GLU A 221 -0.51 -42.74 20.16
CA GLU A 221 -1.60 -43.72 20.09
C GLU A 221 -2.69 -43.32 19.08
N GLY A 222 -2.81 -44.12 18.00
CA GLY A 222 -3.91 -44.08 17.05
C GLY A 222 -3.51 -43.69 15.63
N ASP A 223 -4.21 -44.25 14.64
CA ASP A 223 -4.05 -43.84 13.24
C ASP A 223 -4.56 -42.39 13.07
N PRO A 224 -3.72 -41.45 12.60
CA PRO A 224 -4.13 -40.06 12.41
C PRO A 224 -5.32 -39.88 11.45
N LEU A 225 -5.57 -40.83 10.54
CA LEU A 225 -6.74 -40.77 9.65
C LEU A 225 -8.07 -40.94 10.40
N ASP A 226 -8.12 -41.84 11.37
CA ASP A 226 -9.35 -42.12 12.13
C ASP A 226 -9.75 -40.90 12.97
N LYS A 227 -8.76 -40.20 13.53
CA LYS A 227 -8.98 -38.95 14.27
C LYS A 227 -9.46 -37.83 13.36
N LEU A 228 -8.92 -37.73 12.14
CA LEU A 228 -9.37 -36.75 11.16
C LEU A 228 -10.83 -37.00 10.76
N GLN A 229 -11.20 -38.27 10.52
CA GLN A 229 -12.58 -38.65 10.23
C GLN A 229 -13.53 -38.32 11.37
N GLN A 230 -13.12 -38.55 12.62
CA GLN A 230 -13.92 -38.25 13.78
C GLN A 230 -14.19 -36.75 13.93
N VAL A 231 -13.17 -35.90 13.72
CA VAL A 231 -13.33 -34.44 13.73
C VAL A 231 -14.25 -33.97 12.60
N LEU A 232 -14.15 -34.57 11.41
CA LEU A 232 -15.01 -34.23 10.28
C LEU A 232 -16.48 -34.65 10.51
N GLN A 233 -16.71 -35.78 11.18
CA GLN A 233 -18.05 -36.24 11.53
C GLN A 233 -18.70 -35.36 12.61
N ASP A 234 -17.93 -34.97 13.64
CA ASP A 234 -18.41 -34.07 14.69
C ASP A 234 -18.77 -32.69 14.11
N ALA A 235 -17.98 -32.20 13.15
CA ALA A 235 -18.27 -30.95 12.44
C ALA A 235 -19.52 -31.05 11.54
N ALA A 236 -19.75 -32.22 10.93
CA ALA A 236 -20.94 -32.46 10.11
C ALA A 236 -22.23 -32.60 10.94
N GLY A 237 -22.12 -33.12 12.17
CA GLY A 237 -23.24 -33.22 13.12
C GLY A 237 -23.70 -31.88 13.70
N ALA A 238 -22.91 -30.82 13.56
CA ALA A 238 -23.21 -29.48 14.07
C ALA A 238 -23.95 -28.57 13.07
N ALA A 239 -24.27 -29.06 11.86
CA ALA A 239 -25.04 -28.29 10.86
C ALA A 239 -26.56 -28.41 11.11
N PRO A 240 -27.31 -27.30 11.24
CA PRO A 240 -28.76 -27.35 11.40
C PRO A 240 -29.46 -27.84 10.11
N PRO A 241 -30.58 -28.59 10.21
CA PRO A 241 -31.28 -29.12 9.04
C PRO A 241 -31.88 -28.01 8.18
N ALA A 242 -31.67 -28.09 6.87
CA ALA A 242 -32.28 -27.21 5.87
C ALA A 242 -33.78 -27.55 5.71
N GLU A 243 -34.65 -26.61 6.05
CA GLU A 243 -36.07 -26.63 5.68
C GLU A 243 -36.23 -26.38 4.18
N GLY A 244 -37.08 -27.18 3.54
CA GLY A 244 -37.70 -26.90 2.24
C GLY A 244 -39.04 -27.65 2.17
N PRO A 245 -39.80 -27.58 1.07
CA PRO A 245 -39.83 -26.62 -0.04
C PRO A 245 -40.94 -25.56 0.08
#